data_AF-E6MK45-F1
#
_entry.id   AF-E6MK45-F1
#
_cell.length_a   1.000
_cell.length_b   1.000
_cell.length_c   1.000
_cell.angle_alpha   90.00
_cell.angle_beta   90.00
_cell.angle_gamma   90.00
#
_symmetry.space_group_name_H-M   'P 1'
#
loop_
_entity.id
_entity.type
_entity.pdbx_description
1 polymer ?
#
loop_
_entity_poly.entity_id
_entity_poly.type
_entity_poly.pdbx_seq_one_letter_code
_entity_poly.pdbx_strand_id
1 'polypeptide(L)'
;MPETTARDLRVQKTLAAIHSAIKAMILEMDPAAITVKALAERAQIHRKTFYLHYTCIEALFEDLLLGLAEDYYAAIDTLPPDAPFAEVNRVFFTFMARQEPYVEKMVCTPAYQAFTDTLFTAIREHNRARHNPYAAYPEDEQHLINTYLCIGSLNLYRQWVADGKRVPLERLIALSGQLFYDDINAIRQK
;
A
#
# COMPACT_ATOMS: atom_id res chain seq x y z
N MET A 1 31.10 -1.55 -26.45
CA MET A 1 29.77 -1.00 -26.10
C MET A 1 29.77 -0.36 -24.71
N PRO A 2 30.29 0.87 -24.53
CA PRO A 2 30.31 1.56 -23.24
C PRO A 2 29.13 2.52 -23.01
N GLU A 3 28.54 3.04 -24.10
CA GLU A 3 27.51 4.11 -24.03
C GLU A 3 26.18 3.64 -23.42
N THR A 4 25.78 2.39 -23.67
CA THR A 4 24.53 1.82 -23.13
C THR A 4 24.59 1.71 -21.60
N THR A 5 25.70 1.24 -21.04
CA THR A 5 25.88 1.06 -19.59
C THR A 5 25.99 2.39 -18.84
N ALA A 6 26.69 3.37 -19.41
CA ALA A 6 26.78 4.71 -18.81
C ALA A 6 25.42 5.44 -18.83
N ARG A 7 24.64 5.28 -19.90
CA ARG A 7 23.27 5.83 -20.00
C ARG A 7 22.34 5.17 -18.98
N ASP A 8 22.44 3.86 -18.80
CA ASP A 8 21.68 3.11 -17.81
C ASP A 8 21.99 3.59 -16.37
N LEU A 9 23.27 3.72 -16.02
CA LEU A 9 23.70 4.25 -14.72
C LEU A 9 23.18 5.67 -14.46
N ARG A 10 23.12 6.53 -15.49
CA ARG A 10 22.55 7.88 -15.36
C ARG A 10 21.04 7.83 -15.10
N VAL A 11 20.32 6.95 -15.78
CA VAL A 11 18.88 6.74 -15.58
C VAL A 11 18.61 6.26 -14.16
N GLN A 12 19.32 5.23 -13.69
CA GLN A 12 19.18 4.70 -12.33
C GLN A 12 19.43 5.76 -11.25
N LYS A 13 20.52 6.54 -11.38
CA LYS A 13 20.81 7.64 -10.45
C LYS A 13 19.73 8.71 -10.44
N THR A 14 19.16 9.02 -11.60
CA THR A 14 18.09 10.01 -11.74
C THR A 14 16.81 9.53 -11.07
N LEU A 15 16.40 8.27 -11.31
CA LEU A 15 15.23 7.67 -10.67
C LEU A 15 15.41 7.59 -9.15
N ALA A 16 16.59 7.19 -8.67
CA ALA A 16 16.90 7.16 -7.24
C ALA A 16 16.79 8.55 -6.60
N ALA A 17 17.24 9.61 -7.27
CA ALA A 17 17.10 10.99 -6.79
C ALA A 17 15.63 11.44 -6.75
N ILE A 18 14.84 11.10 -7.78
CA ILE A 18 13.39 11.36 -7.82
C ILE A 18 12.67 10.65 -6.67
N HIS A 19 12.89 9.35 -6.52
CA HIS A 19 12.30 8.52 -5.47
C HIS A 19 12.69 8.98 -4.07
N SER A 20 13.97 9.32 -3.85
CA SER A 20 14.42 9.87 -2.57
C SER A 20 13.73 11.21 -2.25
N ALA A 21 13.64 12.11 -3.23
CA ALA A 21 13.01 13.42 -3.05
C ALA A 21 11.51 13.32 -2.74
N ILE A 22 10.76 12.47 -3.46
CA ILE A 22 9.31 12.32 -3.21
C ILE A 22 9.04 11.69 -1.85
N LYS A 23 9.80 10.65 -1.44
CA LYS A 23 9.65 10.02 -0.12
C LYS A 23 9.88 11.03 1.02
N ALA A 24 10.91 11.88 0.89
CA ALA A 24 11.14 12.96 1.85
C ALA A 24 10.00 13.99 1.85
N MET A 25 9.54 14.42 0.68
CA MET A 25 8.45 15.38 0.57
C MET A 25 7.15 14.87 1.19
N ILE A 26 6.81 13.59 1.01
CA ILE A 26 5.62 12.97 1.63
C ILE A 26 5.63 13.10 3.15
N LEU A 27 6.81 13.01 3.77
CA LEU A 27 6.96 13.16 5.22
C LEU A 27 6.78 14.61 5.68
N GLU A 28 7.02 15.58 4.80
CA GLU A 28 7.09 17.00 5.13
C GLU A 28 5.81 17.78 4.79
N MET A 29 5.02 17.32 3.81
CA MET A 29 3.88 18.09 3.29
C MET A 29 2.74 17.20 2.77
N ASP A 30 1.58 17.80 2.50
CA ASP A 30 0.44 17.15 1.87
C ASP A 30 0.61 17.04 0.34
N PRO A 31 -0.05 16.11 -0.35
CA PRO A 31 0.20 15.85 -1.77
C PRO A 31 -0.13 17.05 -2.67
N ALA A 32 -1.10 17.88 -2.30
CA ALA A 32 -1.45 19.09 -3.04
C ALA A 32 -0.32 20.14 -3.10
N ALA A 33 0.63 20.10 -2.16
CA ALA A 33 1.80 20.97 -2.16
C ALA A 33 2.98 20.41 -2.97
N ILE A 34 2.93 19.14 -3.35
CA ILE A 34 3.99 18.45 -4.08
C ILE A 34 3.83 18.74 -5.57
N THR A 35 4.76 19.53 -6.12
CA THR A 35 4.77 19.89 -7.55
C THR A 35 6.01 19.36 -8.25
N VAL A 36 5.92 19.13 -9.56
CA VAL A 36 7.09 18.74 -10.39
C VAL A 36 8.24 19.74 -10.22
N LYS A 37 7.94 21.04 -10.06
CA LYS A 37 8.96 22.06 -9.85
C LYS A 37 9.71 21.84 -8.53
N ALA A 38 8.98 21.78 -7.42
CA ALA A 38 9.59 21.61 -6.09
C ALA A 38 10.34 20.28 -5.97
N LEU A 39 9.81 19.21 -6.56
CA LEU A 39 10.47 17.90 -6.59
C LEU A 39 11.74 17.93 -7.43
N ALA A 40 11.72 18.51 -8.63
CA ALA A 40 12.89 18.61 -9.50
C ALA A 40 14.02 19.42 -8.84
N GLU A 41 13.67 20.53 -8.17
CA GLU A 41 14.61 21.31 -7.36
C GLU A 41 15.22 20.46 -6.24
N ARG A 42 14.41 19.69 -5.49
CA ARG A 42 14.90 18.83 -4.40
C ARG A 42 15.77 17.68 -4.86
N ALA A 43 15.39 17.04 -5.96
CA ALA A 43 16.15 15.96 -6.59
C ALA A 43 17.39 16.47 -7.36
N GLN A 44 17.60 17.79 -7.44
CA GLN A 44 18.71 18.42 -8.18
C GLN A 44 18.73 18.01 -9.67
N ILE A 45 17.55 17.98 -10.30
CA ILE A 45 17.38 17.68 -11.73
C ILE A 45 16.62 18.80 -12.44
N HIS A 46 16.75 18.85 -13.77
CA HIS A 46 15.86 19.71 -14.56
C HIS A 46 14.46 19.11 -14.65
N ARG A 47 13.42 19.95 -14.70
CA ARG A 47 12.03 19.50 -14.94
C ARG A 47 11.90 18.64 -16.20
N LYS A 48 12.62 19.00 -17.28
CA LYS A 48 12.65 18.19 -18.50
C LYS A 48 13.15 16.77 -18.24
N THR A 49 14.08 16.58 -17.32
CA THR A 49 14.58 15.26 -16.91
C THR A 49 13.53 14.46 -16.16
N PHE A 50 12.75 15.09 -15.27
CA PHE A 50 11.59 14.43 -14.64
C PHE A 50 10.61 13.90 -15.69
N TYR A 51 10.26 14.74 -16.68
CA TYR A 51 9.31 14.37 -17.73
C TYR A 51 9.82 13.31 -18.72
N LEU A 52 11.09 12.90 -18.63
CA LEU A 52 11.58 11.71 -19.36
C LEU A 52 11.15 10.41 -18.68
N HIS A 53 10.74 10.46 -17.41
CA HIS A 53 10.40 9.29 -16.59
C HIS A 53 8.92 9.28 -16.20
N TYR A 54 8.34 10.44 -15.87
CA TYR A 54 6.97 10.54 -15.39
C TYR A 54 6.22 11.68 -16.08
N THR A 55 4.95 11.45 -16.43
CA THR A 55 4.10 12.45 -17.09
C THR A 55 3.64 13.55 -16.13
N CYS A 56 3.43 13.22 -14.86
CA CYS A 56 3.02 14.13 -13.79
C CYS A 56 3.44 13.59 -12.41
N ILE A 57 3.09 14.31 -11.33
CA ILE A 57 3.39 13.87 -9.96
C ILE A 57 2.55 12.64 -9.59
N GLU A 58 1.30 12.58 -10.06
CA GLU A 58 0.38 11.48 -9.81
C GLU A 58 0.93 10.17 -10.37
N ALA A 59 1.50 10.18 -11.58
CA ALA A 59 2.16 9.01 -12.17
C ALA A 59 3.34 8.50 -11.32
N LEU A 60 4.06 9.40 -10.63
CA LEU A 60 5.12 9.00 -9.69
C LEU A 60 4.54 8.39 -8.41
N PHE A 61 3.41 8.90 -7.90
CA PHE A 61 2.71 8.27 -6.78
C PHE A 61 2.20 6.87 -7.13
N GLU A 62 1.62 6.72 -8.31
CA GLU A 62 1.17 5.42 -8.82
C GLU A 62 2.32 4.41 -8.91
N ASP A 63 3.48 4.81 -9.42
CA ASP A 63 4.69 3.98 -9.48
C ASP A 63 5.15 3.51 -8.09
N LEU A 64 5.18 4.42 -7.11
CA LEU A 64 5.52 4.06 -5.72
C LEU A 64 4.54 3.07 -5.10
N LEU A 65 3.23 3.25 -5.37
CA LEU A 65 2.18 2.40 -4.83
C LEU A 65 2.12 1.05 -5.55
N LEU A 66 2.43 1.01 -6.84
CA LEU A 66 2.55 -0.23 -7.59
C LEU A 66 3.68 -1.09 -7.01
N GLY A 67 4.86 -0.53 -6.77
CA GLY A 67 5.96 -1.25 -6.13
C GLY A 67 5.57 -1.78 -4.74
N LEU A 68 4.85 -0.98 -3.95
CA LEU A 68 4.34 -1.42 -2.65
C LEU A 68 3.31 -2.56 -2.78
N ALA A 69 2.44 -2.52 -3.80
CA ALA A 69 1.48 -3.58 -4.08
C ALA A 69 2.19 -4.88 -4.49
N GLU A 70 3.20 -4.80 -5.37
CA GLU A 70 4.02 -5.93 -5.79
C GLU A 70 4.75 -6.59 -4.61
N ASP A 71 5.33 -5.79 -3.72
CA ASP A 71 5.95 -6.29 -2.49
C ASP A 71 4.93 -6.98 -1.57
N TYR A 72 3.70 -6.47 -1.51
CA TYR A 72 2.62 -7.10 -0.76
C TYR A 72 2.20 -8.42 -1.42
N TYR A 73 2.05 -8.47 -2.75
CA TYR A 73 1.72 -9.69 -3.50
C TYR A 73 2.75 -10.77 -3.22
N ALA A 74 4.04 -10.44 -3.31
CA ALA A 74 5.12 -11.36 -2.99
C ALA A 74 5.01 -11.90 -1.55
N ALA A 75 4.60 -11.08 -0.58
CA ALA A 75 4.41 -11.51 0.80
C ALA A 75 3.19 -12.44 0.95
N ILE A 76 2.03 -12.05 0.42
CA ILE A 76 0.81 -12.83 0.60
C ILE A 76 0.84 -14.13 -0.21
N ASP A 77 1.52 -14.17 -1.36
CA ASP A 77 1.57 -15.32 -2.27
C ASP A 77 2.36 -16.50 -1.72
N THR A 78 3.06 -16.28 -0.60
CA THR A 78 3.67 -17.36 0.20
C THR A 78 2.64 -18.23 0.92
N LEU A 79 1.44 -17.72 1.17
CA LEU A 79 0.35 -18.47 1.79
C LEU A 79 -0.38 -19.36 0.78
N PRO A 80 -0.94 -20.51 1.21
CA PRO A 80 -1.92 -21.24 0.41
C PRO A 80 -3.07 -20.32 -0.04
N PRO A 81 -3.59 -20.47 -1.27
CA PRO A 81 -4.68 -19.62 -1.74
C PRO A 81 -5.89 -19.60 -0.82
N ASP A 82 -6.25 -20.74 -0.23
CA ASP A 82 -7.38 -20.93 0.68
C ASP A 82 -7.03 -20.67 2.17
N ALA A 83 -5.92 -19.98 2.44
CA ALA A 83 -5.50 -19.67 3.79
C ALA A 83 -6.62 -18.96 4.58
N PRO A 84 -6.79 -19.28 5.88
CA PRO A 84 -7.77 -18.62 6.72
C PRO A 84 -7.57 -17.11 6.75
N PHE A 85 -8.66 -16.34 6.86
CA PHE A 85 -8.59 -14.89 6.91
C PHE A 85 -7.65 -14.37 8.02
N ALA A 86 -7.54 -15.08 9.15
CA ALA A 86 -6.60 -14.72 10.22
C ALA A 86 -5.12 -14.69 9.76
N GLU A 87 -4.72 -15.62 8.88
CA GLU A 87 -3.38 -15.67 8.28
C GLU A 87 -3.18 -14.52 7.28
N VAL A 88 -4.18 -14.27 6.42
CA VAL A 88 -4.18 -13.14 5.47
C VAL A 88 -4.06 -11.81 6.21
N ASN A 89 -4.83 -11.65 7.28
CA ASN A 89 -4.85 -10.46 8.11
C ASN A 89 -3.52 -10.28 8.87
N ARG A 90 -2.89 -11.37 9.33
CA ARG A 90 -1.54 -11.35 9.89
C ARG A 90 -0.51 -10.83 8.88
N VAL A 91 -0.55 -11.31 7.63
CA VAL A 91 0.34 -10.82 6.58
C VAL A 91 0.14 -9.33 6.35
N PHE A 92 -1.11 -8.86 6.27
CA PHE A 92 -1.42 -7.44 6.14
C PHE A 92 -0.78 -6.60 7.25
N PHE A 93 -1.05 -6.89 8.52
CA PHE A 93 -0.51 -6.10 9.63
C PHE A 93 1.02 -6.17 9.71
N THR A 94 1.60 -7.35 9.48
CA THR A 94 3.06 -7.54 9.50
C THR A 94 3.72 -6.78 8.36
N PHE A 95 3.13 -6.83 7.17
CA PHE A 95 3.58 -6.10 5.99
C PHE A 95 3.50 -4.59 6.22
N MET A 96 2.39 -4.07 6.74
CA MET A 96 2.22 -2.64 6.97
C MET A 96 3.13 -2.12 8.08
N ALA A 97 3.33 -2.89 9.16
CA ALA A 97 4.13 -2.47 10.31
C ALA A 97 5.63 -2.30 10.00
N ARG A 98 6.15 -2.98 8.96
CA ARG A 98 7.56 -2.92 8.54
C ARG A 98 7.85 -1.85 7.48
N GLN A 99 6.84 -1.15 6.98
CA GLN A 99 7.03 -0.21 5.87
C GLN A 99 7.81 1.03 6.30
N GLU A 100 8.42 1.68 5.31
CA GLU A 100 9.09 2.95 5.51
C GLU A 100 8.10 4.04 6.01
N PRO A 101 8.56 5.03 6.78
CA PRO A 101 7.69 6.07 7.34
C PRO A 101 6.83 6.82 6.33
N TYR A 102 7.28 6.97 5.08
CA TYR A 102 6.50 7.67 4.05
C TYR A 102 5.24 6.88 3.67
N VAL A 103 5.30 5.55 3.66
CA VAL A 103 4.15 4.68 3.40
C VAL A 103 3.13 4.81 4.53
N GLU A 104 3.60 4.76 5.78
CA GLU A 104 2.76 4.98 6.95
C GLU A 104 2.05 6.34 6.89
N LYS A 105 2.81 7.39 6.55
CA LYS A 105 2.29 8.74 6.37
C LYS A 105 1.20 8.80 5.30
N MET A 106 1.41 8.18 4.14
CA MET A 106 0.39 8.10 3.07
C MET A 106 -0.86 7.35 3.54
N VAL A 107 -0.70 6.21 4.20
CA VAL A 107 -1.83 5.35 4.61
C VAL A 107 -2.66 5.96 5.74
N CYS A 108 -2.04 6.73 6.63
CA CYS A 108 -2.68 7.24 7.84
C CYS A 108 -3.13 8.70 7.75
N THR A 109 -2.77 9.43 6.69
CA THR A 109 -3.17 10.84 6.53
C THR A 109 -4.30 10.97 5.50
N PRO A 110 -5.46 11.58 5.84
CA PRO A 110 -6.58 11.73 4.92
C PRO A 110 -6.24 12.41 3.59
N ALA A 111 -5.30 13.34 3.59
CA ALA A 111 -4.87 14.05 2.39
C ALA A 111 -4.31 13.13 1.28
N TYR A 112 -3.81 11.94 1.64
CA TYR A 112 -3.26 10.94 0.72
C TYR A 112 -4.26 9.82 0.36
N GLN A 113 -5.47 9.86 0.92
CA GLN A 113 -6.41 8.74 0.85
C GLN A 113 -6.70 8.29 -0.58
N ALA A 114 -6.94 9.23 -1.50
CA ALA A 114 -7.23 8.94 -2.90
C ALA A 114 -6.15 8.08 -3.58
N PHE A 115 -4.88 8.30 -3.24
CA PHE A 115 -3.78 7.47 -3.73
C PHE A 115 -3.80 6.09 -3.07
N THR A 116 -4.00 6.01 -1.75
CA THR A 116 -3.96 4.71 -1.05
C THR A 116 -5.19 3.84 -1.29
N ASP A 117 -6.32 4.41 -1.68
CA ASP A 117 -7.53 3.66 -2.02
C ASP A 117 -7.33 2.79 -3.26
N THR A 118 -6.51 3.23 -4.23
CA THR A 118 -6.14 2.42 -5.40
C THR A 118 -5.26 1.24 -5.00
N LEU A 119 -4.29 1.46 -4.10
CA LEU A 119 -3.45 0.40 -3.52
C LEU A 119 -4.31 -0.68 -2.83
N PHE A 120 -5.20 -0.29 -1.91
CA PHE A 120 -5.99 -1.27 -1.16
C PHE A 120 -7.04 -1.96 -2.02
N THR A 121 -7.51 -1.30 -3.09
CA THR A 121 -8.34 -1.93 -4.12
C THR A 121 -7.56 -3.02 -4.86
N ALA A 122 -6.34 -2.72 -5.32
CA ALA A 122 -5.49 -3.69 -5.99
C ALA A 122 -5.11 -4.88 -5.09
N ILE A 123 -4.78 -4.62 -3.82
CA ILE A 123 -4.53 -5.67 -2.80
C ILE A 123 -5.75 -6.58 -2.60
N ARG A 124 -6.96 -6.00 -2.49
CA ARG A 124 -8.19 -6.77 -2.35
C ARG A 124 -8.43 -7.65 -3.58
N GLU A 125 -8.28 -7.08 -4.76
CA GLU A 125 -8.49 -7.79 -6.04
C GLU A 125 -7.51 -8.95 -6.19
N HIS A 126 -6.23 -8.74 -5.90
CA HIS A 126 -5.21 -9.80 -5.92
C HIS A 126 -5.55 -10.93 -4.94
N ASN A 127 -5.91 -10.59 -3.70
CA ASN A 127 -6.32 -11.59 -2.69
C ASN A 127 -7.54 -12.41 -3.16
N ARG A 128 -8.52 -11.78 -3.81
CA ARG A 128 -9.74 -12.46 -4.30
C ARG A 128 -9.51 -13.26 -5.58
N ALA A 129 -8.61 -12.82 -6.45
CA ALA A 129 -8.22 -13.55 -7.65
C ALA A 129 -7.52 -14.88 -7.29
N ARG A 130 -6.76 -14.90 -6.18
CA ARG A 130 -6.15 -16.13 -5.66
C ARG A 130 -7.17 -17.10 -5.09
N HIS A 131 -8.07 -16.59 -4.25
CA HIS A 131 -9.17 -17.37 -3.69
C HIS A 131 -10.29 -16.43 -3.24
N ASN A 132 -11.51 -16.71 -3.71
CA ASN A 132 -12.69 -16.00 -3.27
C ASN A 132 -13.50 -16.87 -2.30
N PRO A 133 -13.32 -16.74 -0.98
CA PRO A 133 -14.06 -17.54 0.01
C PRO A 133 -15.54 -17.15 0.09
N TYR A 134 -15.97 -16.09 -0.62
CA TYR A 134 -17.33 -15.56 -0.60
C TYR A 134 -18.06 -15.77 -1.92
N ALA A 135 -17.53 -16.58 -2.83
CA ALA A 135 -18.10 -16.81 -4.16
C ALA A 135 -19.53 -17.40 -4.15
N ALA A 136 -19.97 -17.98 -3.02
CA ALA A 136 -21.33 -18.47 -2.83
C ALA A 136 -22.36 -17.34 -2.62
N TYR A 137 -21.91 -16.13 -2.26
CA TYR A 137 -22.76 -14.96 -2.07
C TYR A 137 -23.02 -14.21 -3.39
N PRO A 138 -24.15 -13.51 -3.53
CA PRO A 138 -24.36 -12.52 -4.58
C PRO A 138 -23.24 -11.47 -4.63
N GLU A 139 -22.96 -10.91 -5.82
CA GLU A 139 -21.83 -9.99 -6.03
C GLU A 139 -21.91 -8.72 -5.15
N ASP A 140 -23.10 -8.17 -4.99
CA ASP A 140 -23.38 -7.04 -4.10
C ASP A 140 -23.13 -7.38 -2.62
N GLU A 141 -23.52 -8.58 -2.17
CA GLU A 141 -23.19 -9.06 -0.83
C GLU A 141 -21.67 -9.27 -0.65
N GLN A 142 -20.99 -9.81 -1.66
CA GLN A 142 -19.53 -9.93 -1.65
C GLN A 142 -18.86 -8.55 -1.51
N HIS A 143 -19.35 -7.53 -2.20
CA HIS A 143 -18.84 -6.16 -2.05
C HIS A 143 -18.98 -5.64 -0.62
N LEU A 144 -20.10 -5.90 0.06
CA LEU A 144 -20.31 -5.49 1.45
C LEU A 144 -19.37 -6.24 2.40
N ILE A 145 -19.26 -7.56 2.27
CA ILE A 145 -18.36 -8.39 3.09
C ILE A 145 -16.91 -7.93 2.92
N ASN A 146 -16.46 -7.73 1.68
CA ASN A 146 -15.10 -7.30 1.39
C ASN A 146 -14.81 -5.90 1.92
N THR A 147 -15.77 -4.98 1.78
CA THR A 147 -15.67 -3.62 2.33
C THR A 147 -15.47 -3.67 3.84
N TYR A 148 -16.29 -4.43 4.56
CA TYR A 148 -16.19 -4.58 6.01
C TYR A 148 -14.80 -5.09 6.44
N LEU A 149 -14.33 -6.17 5.83
CA LEU A 149 -13.05 -6.79 6.19
C LEU A 149 -11.86 -5.87 5.87
N CYS A 150 -11.82 -5.27 4.68
CA CYS A 150 -10.73 -4.41 4.26
C CYS A 150 -10.68 -3.11 5.08
N ILE A 151 -11.83 -2.42 5.24
CA ILE A 151 -11.89 -1.17 6.01
C ILE A 151 -11.64 -1.44 7.48
N GLY A 152 -12.14 -2.56 8.02
CA GLY A 152 -11.89 -2.97 9.40
C GLY A 152 -10.39 -3.10 9.69
N SER A 153 -9.67 -3.92 8.93
CA SER A 153 -8.22 -4.10 9.12
C SER A 153 -7.45 -2.81 8.93
N LEU A 154 -7.79 -2.02 7.91
CA LEU A 154 -7.13 -0.76 7.61
C LEU A 154 -7.35 0.29 8.72
N ASN A 155 -8.56 0.42 9.24
CA ASN A 155 -8.85 1.40 10.29
C ASN A 155 -8.23 0.99 11.63
N LEU A 156 -8.18 -0.32 11.93
CA LEU A 156 -7.42 -0.80 13.09
C LEU A 156 -5.93 -0.46 12.97
N TYR A 157 -5.32 -0.61 11.78
CA TYR A 157 -3.94 -0.21 11.53
C TYR A 157 -3.75 1.31 11.72
N ARG A 158 -4.62 2.13 11.11
CA ARG A 158 -4.57 3.59 11.23
C ARG A 158 -4.69 4.06 12.67
N GLN A 159 -5.63 3.49 13.44
CA GLN A 159 -5.80 3.80 14.85
C GLN A 159 -4.58 3.38 15.67
N TRP A 160 -4.02 2.18 15.40
CA TRP A 160 -2.81 1.70 16.06
C TRP A 160 -1.62 2.63 15.84
N VAL A 161 -1.45 3.15 14.62
CA VAL A 161 -0.42 4.16 14.30
C VAL A 161 -0.70 5.47 15.02
N ALA A 162 -1.94 5.97 15.00
CA ALA A 162 -2.34 7.23 15.66
C ALA A 162 -2.09 7.19 17.18
N ASP A 163 -2.26 6.03 17.80
CA ASP A 163 -1.98 5.81 19.22
C ASP A 163 -0.47 5.64 19.52
N GLY A 164 0.39 5.71 18.51
CA GLY A 164 1.84 5.58 18.65
C GLY A 164 2.29 4.12 18.80
N LYS A 165 1.57 3.18 18.19
CA LYS A 165 1.88 1.74 18.16
C LYS A 165 2.07 1.11 19.55
N ARG A 166 1.36 1.63 20.57
CA ARG A 166 1.51 1.22 21.99
C ARG A 166 1.17 -0.26 22.23
N VAL A 167 0.17 -0.77 21.52
CA VAL A 167 -0.19 -2.19 21.58
C VAL A 167 0.86 -2.98 20.79
N PRO A 168 1.44 -4.07 21.33
CA PRO A 168 2.37 -4.90 20.57
C PRO A 168 1.71 -5.44 19.28
N LEU A 169 2.47 -5.51 18.19
CA LEU A 169 1.95 -5.96 16.88
C LEU A 169 1.23 -7.31 16.96
N GLU A 170 1.82 -8.30 17.65
CA GLU A 170 1.18 -9.61 17.84
C GLU A 170 -0.16 -9.52 18.58
N ARG A 171 -0.31 -8.55 19.50
CA ARG A 171 -1.58 -8.33 20.19
C ARG A 171 -2.61 -7.69 19.28
N LEU A 172 -2.23 -6.76 18.40
CA LEU A 172 -3.10 -6.19 17.37
C LEU A 172 -3.60 -7.28 16.40
N ILE A 173 -2.70 -8.14 15.94
CA ILE A 173 -3.03 -9.27 15.05
C ILE A 173 -4.00 -10.22 15.74
N ALA A 174 -3.72 -10.61 16.99
CA ALA A 174 -4.61 -11.49 17.75
C ALA A 174 -5.99 -10.86 17.99
N LEU A 175 -6.04 -9.57 18.37
CA LEU A 175 -7.29 -8.85 18.64
C LEU A 175 -8.15 -8.72 17.38
N SER A 176 -7.55 -8.29 16.26
CA SER A 176 -8.26 -8.18 14.99
C SER A 176 -8.76 -9.54 14.51
N GLY A 177 -7.94 -10.60 14.64
CA GLY A 177 -8.36 -11.96 14.36
C GLY A 177 -9.59 -12.40 15.16
N GLN A 178 -9.64 -12.09 16.47
CA GLN A 178 -10.80 -12.39 17.33
C GLN A 178 -12.06 -11.65 16.89
N LEU A 179 -11.95 -10.34 16.63
CA LEU A 179 -13.08 -9.51 16.20
C LEU A 179 -13.67 -10.02 14.87
N PHE A 180 -12.82 -10.35 13.92
CA PHE A 180 -13.30 -10.86 12.62
C PHE A 180 -13.72 -12.34 12.67
N TYR A 181 -13.19 -13.14 13.58
CA TYR A 181 -13.48 -14.58 13.65
C TYR A 181 -14.97 -14.84 13.93
N ASP A 182 -15.55 -14.11 14.87
CA ASP A 182 -16.97 -14.27 15.23
C ASP A 182 -17.89 -13.89 14.05
N ASP A 183 -17.55 -12.82 13.32
CA ASP A 183 -18.28 -12.37 12.14
C ASP A 183 -18.11 -13.32 10.94
N ILE A 184 -16.88 -13.77 10.68
CA ILE A 184 -16.56 -14.63 9.53
C ILE A 184 -17.18 -16.02 9.71
N ASN A 185 -17.21 -16.58 10.92
CA ASN A 185 -17.86 -17.87 11.17
C ASN A 185 -19.37 -17.81 10.95
N ALA A 186 -20.02 -16.70 11.31
CA ALA A 186 -21.44 -16.51 11.05
C ALA A 186 -21.76 -16.51 9.54
N ILE A 187 -20.82 -16.07 8.71
CA ILE A 187 -20.98 -15.93 7.25
C ILE A 187 -20.50 -17.19 6.49
N ARG A 188 -19.52 -17.96 7.00
CA ARG A 188 -19.02 -19.19 6.34
C ARG A 188 -19.95 -20.41 6.43
N GLN A 189 -20.99 -20.37 7.25
CA GLN A 189 -21.91 -21.52 7.47
C GLN A 189 -23.12 -21.55 6.52
N LYS A 190 -23.19 -20.64 5.55
CA LYS A 190 -24.18 -20.67 4.46
C LYS A 190 -23.53 -21.17 3.18
#